data_AF-X1E8R8-F1
#
_entry.id   AF-X1E8R8-F1
#
_cell.length_a   1.000
_cell.length_b   1.000
_cell.length_c   1.000
_cell.angle_alpha   90.00
_cell.angle_beta   90.00
_cell.angle_gamma   90.00
#
_symmetry.space_group_name_H-M   'P 1'
#
loop_
_entity.id
_entity.type
_entity.pdbx_description
1 polymer ?
#
loop_
_entity_poly.entity_id
_entity_poly.type
_entity_poly.pdbx_seq_one_letter_code
_entity_poly.pdbx_strand_id
1 'polypeptide(L)' 'MPKLNSATELEELRQDILSKRDPNKRCIAICAGTGCLALGCGKVITAFKEEVRKQGLEGKIDIR' A
#
# COMPACT_ATOMS: atom_id res chain seq x y z
N MET A 1 4.67 -6.93 -11.48
CA MET A 1 4.26 -5.92 -12.47
C MET A 1 4.66 -6.40 -13.85
N PRO A 2 3.84 -6.20 -14.88
CA PRO A 2 4.26 -6.42 -16.26
C PRO A 2 5.45 -5.52 -16.59
N LYS A 3 6.28 -5.96 -17.53
CA LYS A 3 7.41 -5.16 -18.04
C LYS A 3 6.84 -3.99 -18.86
N LEU A 4 7.25 -2.77 -18.51
CA LEU A 4 6.94 -1.56 -19.26
C LEU A 4 8.01 -1.36 -20.34
N ASN A 5 7.59 -1.05 -21.56
CA ASN A 5 8.44 -0.99 -22.75
C ASN A 5 8.64 0.44 -23.28
N SER A 6 7.93 1.42 -22.72
CA SER A 6 8.04 2.82 -23.15
C SER A 6 7.79 3.80 -22.00
N ALA A 7 8.21 5.06 -22.19
CA ALA A 7 7.90 6.14 -21.26
C ALA A 7 6.39 6.44 -21.20
N THR A 8 5.68 6.28 -22.32
CA THR A 8 4.23 6.44 -22.40
C THR A 8 3.51 5.40 -21.54
N GLU A 9 3.89 4.12 -21.63
CA GLU A 9 3.31 3.06 -20.79
C GLU A 9 3.55 3.32 -19.29
N LEU A 10 4.72 3.86 -18.94
CA LEU A 10 5.01 4.25 -17.56
C LEU A 10 4.10 5.38 -17.06
N GLU A 11 3.87 6.39 -17.90
CA GLU A 11 3.01 7.52 -17.56
C GLU A 11 1.54 7.10 -17.45
N GLU A 12 1.05 6.26 -18.36
CA GLU A 12 -0.30 5.68 -18.29
C GLU A 12 -0.51 4.90 -17.00
N LEU A 13 0.46 4.04 -16.63
CA LEU A 13 0.41 3.30 -15.38
C LEU A 13 0.42 4.25 -14.16
N ARG A 14 1.21 5.33 -14.21
CA ARG A 14 1.24 6.33 -13.14
C ARG A 14 -0.13 6.99 -12.99
N GLN A 15 -0.77 7.38 -14.09
CA GLN A 15 -2.11 8.00 -14.08
C GLN A 15 -3.18 7.03 -13.58
N ASP A 16 -3.15 5.76 -13.98
CA ASP A 16 -4.06 4.73 -13.49
C ASP A 16 -3.92 4.49 -11.97
N ILE A 17 -2.68 4.49 -11.46
CA ILE A 17 -2.43 4.38 -10.02
C ILE A 17 -2.95 5.61 -9.28
N LEU A 18 -2.75 6.81 -9.82
CA LEU A 18 -3.20 8.05 -9.19
C LEU A 18 -4.72 8.21 -9.20
N SER A 19 -5.40 7.82 -10.29
CA SER A 19 -6.87 7.94 -10.40
C SER A 19 -7.62 7.09 -9.38
N LYS A 20 -7.02 5.98 -8.93
CA LYS A 20 -7.58 5.08 -7.91
C LYS A 20 -7.29 5.52 -6.47
N ARG A 21 -6.40 6.50 -6.27
CA ARG A 21 -5.98 6.95 -4.94
C ARG A 21 -6.78 8.17 -4.52
N ASP A 22 -7.40 8.09 -3.35
CA ASP A 22 -7.89 9.27 -2.64
C ASP A 22 -6.72 9.96 -1.92
N PRO A 23 -6.33 11.19 -2.31
CA PRO A 23 -5.24 11.91 -1.68
C PRO A 23 -5.54 12.34 -0.23
N ASN A 24 -6.82 12.39 0.15
CA ASN A 24 -7.24 12.80 1.50
C ASN A 24 -7.43 11.60 2.44
N LYS A 25 -7.43 10.38 1.90
CA LYS A 25 -7.54 9.17 2.71
C LYS A 25 -6.25 8.91 3.46
N ARG A 26 -6.35 8.78 4.78
CA ARG A 26 -5.20 8.46 5.64
C ARG A 26 -4.67 7.07 5.28
N CYS A 27 -3.35 6.94 5.25
CA CYS A 27 -2.67 5.72 4.87
C CYS A 27 -1.50 5.46 5.80
N ILE A 28 -1.34 4.20 6.22
CA ILE A 28 -0.15 3.69 6.91
C ILE A 28 0.62 2.84 5.90
N ALA A 29 1.81 3.29 5.54
CA ALA A 29 2.69 2.54 4.63
C ALA A 29 3.70 1.73 5.45
N ILE A 30 3.74 0.42 5.24
CA ILE A 30 4.60 -0.53 5.92
C ILE A 30 5.52 -1.18 4.89
N CYS A 31 6.84 -1.12 5.11
CA CYS A 31 7.79 -1.79 4.22
C CYS A 31 7.52 -3.31 4.19
N ALA A 32 7.14 -3.80 3.01
CA ALA A 32 6.97 -5.22 2.71
C ALA A 32 7.97 -5.70 1.63
N GLY A 33 9.09 -4.98 1.47
CA GLY A 33 10.18 -5.43 0.60
C GLY A 33 10.90 -6.66 1.16
N THR A 34 11.68 -7.35 0.32
CA THR A 34 12.35 -8.61 0.66
C THR A 34 13.14 -8.55 1.97
N GLY A 35 13.87 -7.45 2.22
CA GLY A 35 14.62 -7.27 3.48
C GLY A 35 13.71 -7.15 4.71
N CYS A 36 12.67 -6.35 4.64
CA CYS A 36 11.70 -6.18 5.74
C CYS A 36 10.93 -7.48 6.01
N LEU A 37 10.56 -8.21 4.95
CA LEU A 37 9.90 -9.51 5.05
C LEU A 37 10.79 -10.55 5.74
N ALA A 38 12.07 -10.62 5.37
CA ALA A 38 13.04 -11.53 6.01
C ALA A 38 13.20 -11.24 7.52
N LEU A 39 13.02 -9.98 7.93
CA LEU A 39 13.03 -9.54 9.32
C LEU A 39 11.66 -9.68 10.02
N GLY A 40 10.65 -10.25 9.36
CA GLY A 40 9.36 -10.56 9.97
C GLY A 40 8.35 -9.40 9.95
N CYS A 41 8.45 -8.45 9.02
CA CYS A 41 7.48 -7.34 8.92
C CYS A 41 6.03 -7.81 8.71
N GLY A 42 5.81 -9.06 8.28
CA GLY A 42 4.47 -9.66 8.23
C GLY A 42 3.72 -9.58 9.56
N LYS A 43 4.42 -9.75 10.70
CA LYS A 43 3.82 -9.60 12.04
C LYS A 43 3.37 -8.16 12.30
N VAL A 44 4.16 -7.19 11.83
CA VAL A 44 3.84 -5.76 11.93
C VAL A 44 2.59 -5.44 11.10
N ILE A 45 2.54 -5.90 9.85
CA ILE A 45 1.37 -5.70 8.97
C ILE A 45 0.10 -6.28 9.62
N THR A 46 0.17 -7.50 10.17
CA THR A 46 -0.97 -8.13 10.86
C THR A 46 -1.40 -7.33 12.08
N ALA A 47 -0.46 -6.90 12.92
CA ALA A 47 -0.76 -6.11 14.12
C ALA A 47 -1.47 -4.79 13.78
N PHE A 48 -1.02 -4.08 12.74
CA PHE A 48 -1.69 -2.86 12.28
C PHE A 48 -3.10 -3.13 11.76
N LYS A 49 -3.31 -4.21 11.00
CA LYS A 49 -4.65 -4.60 10.51
C LYS A 49 -5.61 -4.88 11.66
N GLU A 50 -5.14 -5.62 12.67
CA GLU A 50 -5.93 -5.90 13.87
C GLU A 50 -6.26 -4.64 14.66
N GLU A 51 -5.29 -3.74 14.81
CA GLU A 51 -5.49 -2.51 15.56
C GLU A 51 -6.48 -1.55 14.86
N VAL A 52 -6.36 -1.39 13.53
CA VAL A 52 -7.33 -0.61 12.74
C VAL A 52 -8.75 -1.16 12.90
N ARG A 53 -8.90 -2.49 12.97
CA ARG A 53 -10.19 -3.14 13.28
C ARG A 53 -10.67 -2.84 14.69
N LYS A 54 -9.81 -3.03 15.70
CA LYS A 54 -10.15 -2.78 17.12
C LYS A 54 -10.60 -1.34 17.34
N GLN A 55 -10.02 -0.38 16.64
CA GLN A 55 -10.40 1.04 16.73
C GLN A 55 -11.62 1.42 15.85
N GLY A 56 -12.21 0.49 15.10
CA GLY A 56 -13.33 0.79 14.20
C GLY A 56 -12.96 1.75 13.06
N LEU A 57 -11.70 1.68 12.60
CA LEU A 57 -11.15 2.53 11.54
C LEU A 57 -11.06 1.81 10.19
N GLU A 58 -11.60 0.59 10.09
CA GLU A 58 -11.71 -0.15 8.83
C GLU A 58 -12.42 0.72 7.77
N GLY A 59 -11.84 0.76 6.57
CA GLY A 59 -12.34 1.59 5.47
C GLY A 59 -11.96 3.08 5.55
N LYS A 60 -11.64 3.61 6.74
CA LYS A 60 -11.20 5.01 6.94
C LYS A 60 -9.70 5.21 6.76
N ILE A 61 -8.91 4.19 7.08
CA ILE A 61 -7.45 4.18 6.92
C ILE A 61 -7.06 3.02 6.02
N ASP A 62 -6.20 3.30 5.04
CA ASP A 62 -5.56 2.26 4.23
C ASP A 62 -4.29 1.75 4.92
N ILE A 63 -4.03 0.44 4.83
CA ILE A 63 -2.73 -0.16 5.15
C ILE A 63 -2.12 -0.63 3.83
N ARG A 64 -0.90 -0.16 3.53
CA ARG A 64 -0.19 -0.42 2.27
C ARG A 64 1.20 -0.96 2.51
#